data_AF-A0A379G978-F1
#
_entry.id   AF-A0A379G978-F1
#
_cell.length_a   1.000
_cell.length_b   1.000
_cell.length_c   1.000
_cell.angle_alpha   90.00
_cell.angle_beta   90.00
_cell.angle_gamma   90.00
#
_symmetry.space_group_name_H-M   'P 1'
#
loop_
_entity.id
_entity.type
_entity.pdbx_description
1 polymer ?
#
loop_
_entity_poly.entity_id
_entity_poly.type
_entity_poly.pdbx_seq_one_letter_code
_entity_poly.pdbx_strand_id
1 'polypeptide(L)'
;MDKEIWKPVEGYTGYEVSNMGKVRKCGHADTLRIVKGYGMRRVTLRKKDEYHLVVIAKLVLEHFVSKMPAGHKATCIDGNYEHLSVDNLCWVVRRKKRYKRHCSKVIKANKEAVSEVVNHINWIKRNGKGKHNN
;
A
#
# COMPACT_ATOMS: atom_id res chain seq x y z
N MET A 1 18.99 -28.06 3.82
CA MET A 1 17.89 -27.63 4.71
C MET A 1 18.27 -26.27 5.23
N ASP A 2 17.76 -25.21 4.60
CA ASP A 2 18.11 -23.84 4.97
C ASP A 2 17.54 -23.52 6.35
N LYS A 3 18.44 -23.12 7.26
CA LYS A 3 18.09 -22.73 8.62
C LYS A 3 17.16 -21.51 8.56
N GLU A 4 16.09 -21.53 9.35
CA GLU A 4 15.21 -20.37 9.47
C GLU A 4 15.97 -19.24 10.19
N ILE A 5 16.12 -18.10 9.51
CA ILE A 5 16.83 -16.91 10.00
C ILE A 5 15.80 -15.83 10.22
N TRP A 6 15.84 -15.20 11.41
CA TRP A 6 14.95 -14.10 11.79
C TRP A 6 15.73 -12.79 11.81
N LYS A 7 15.15 -11.73 11.23
CA LYS A 7 15.70 -10.36 11.25
C LYS A 7 14.67 -9.38 11.79
N PRO A 8 15.08 -8.34 12.54
CA PRO A 8 14.17 -7.28 12.98
C PRO A 8 13.63 -6.51 11.77
N VAL A 9 12.37 -6.08 11.85
CA VAL A 9 11.71 -5.34 10.77
C VAL A 9 12.01 -3.84 10.88
N GLU A 10 12.75 -3.29 9.93
CA GLU A 10 13.05 -1.86 9.87
C GLU A 10 11.76 -1.02 9.81
N GLY A 11 11.67 -0.03 10.69
CA GLY A 11 10.52 0.87 10.78
C GLY A 11 9.31 0.34 11.58
N TYR A 12 9.38 -0.89 12.09
CA TYR A 12 8.37 -1.49 12.97
C TYR A 12 9.04 -2.10 14.21
N THR A 13 9.17 -1.30 15.27
CA THR A 13 9.82 -1.72 16.51
C THR A 13 9.11 -2.93 17.14
N GLY A 14 9.88 -3.95 17.53
CA GLY A 14 9.36 -5.13 18.23
C GLY A 14 8.81 -6.23 17.32
N TYR A 15 9.10 -6.20 16.02
CA TYR A 15 8.72 -7.23 15.06
C TYR A 15 9.91 -7.83 14.33
N GLU A 16 9.80 -9.11 13.98
CA GLU A 16 10.82 -9.86 13.25
C GLU A 16 10.19 -10.58 12.04
N VAL A 17 10.95 -10.68 10.96
CA VAL A 17 10.60 -11.42 9.75
C VAL A 17 11.61 -12.55 9.52
N SER A 18 11.11 -13.73 9.15
CA SER A 18 11.92 -14.88 8.78
C SER A 18 12.20 -14.92 7.28
N ASN A 19 13.28 -15.58 6.88
CA ASN A 19 13.55 -15.91 5.48
C ASN A 19 12.48 -16.86 4.87
N MET A 20 11.66 -17.51 5.70
CA MET A 20 10.55 -18.37 5.27
C MET A 20 9.20 -17.62 5.14
N GLY A 21 9.18 -16.29 5.35
CA GLY A 21 7.97 -15.49 5.18
C GLY A 21 7.00 -15.52 6.37
N LYS A 22 7.45 -15.98 7.52
CA LYS A 22 6.76 -15.79 8.81
C LYS A 22 7.13 -14.45 9.44
N VAL A 23 6.19 -13.85 10.17
CA VAL A 23 6.40 -12.62 10.93
C VAL A 23 5.94 -12.84 12.36
N ARG A 24 6.69 -12.36 13.34
CA ARG A 24 6.38 -12.50 14.78
C ARG A 24 6.73 -11.24 15.54
N LYS A 25 6.30 -11.16 16.80
CA LYS A 25 6.81 -10.15 17.74
C LYS A 25 8.16 -10.62 18.30
N CYS A 26 9.09 -9.70 18.53
CA CYS A 26 10.37 -10.00 19.19
C CYS A 26 10.11 -10.72 20.52
N GLY A 27 10.82 -11.83 20.75
CA GLY A 27 10.68 -12.62 21.99
C GLY A 27 9.44 -13.51 22.09
N HIS A 28 8.55 -13.49 21.10
CA HIS A 28 7.41 -14.41 21.05
C HIS A 28 7.69 -15.61 20.13
N ALA A 29 7.24 -16.79 20.52
CA ALA A 29 7.30 -17.98 19.66
C ALA A 29 6.24 -17.91 18.53
N ASP A 30 5.08 -17.34 18.83
CA ASP A 30 3.94 -17.32 17.92
C ASP A 30 4.09 -16.32 16.78
N THR A 31 3.76 -16.79 15.58
CA THR A 31 3.68 -15.96 14.39
C THR A 31 2.39 -15.15 14.36
N LEU A 32 2.48 -13.94 13.81
CA LEU A 32 1.32 -13.10 13.57
C LEU A 32 0.38 -13.73 12.55
N ARG A 33 -0.91 -13.46 12.73
CA ARG A 33 -1.95 -13.89 11.80
C ARG A 33 -1.75 -13.25 10.43
N ILE A 34 -1.66 -14.09 9.40
CA ILE A 34 -1.65 -13.66 8.01
C ILE A 34 -3.07 -13.26 7.58
N VAL A 35 -3.20 -12.04 7.05
CA VAL A 35 -4.42 -11.55 6.41
C VAL A 35 -4.45 -12.05 4.98
N LYS A 36 -5.38 -12.98 4.71
CA LYS A 36 -5.66 -13.50 3.37
C LYS A 36 -6.59 -12.58 2.59
N GLY A 37 -6.45 -12.57 1.27
CA GLY A 37 -7.27 -11.79 0.35
C GLY A 37 -6.75 -11.94 -1.08
N TYR A 38 -7.23 -11.10 -2.00
CA TYR A 38 -6.71 -11.07 -3.36
C TYR A 38 -5.25 -10.57 -3.36
N GLY A 39 -4.36 -11.35 -4.00
CA GLY A 39 -2.95 -11.00 -4.14
C GLY A 39 -2.05 -11.46 -2.98
N MET A 40 -0.94 -10.75 -2.82
CA MET A 40 0.09 -11.04 -1.82
C MET A 40 -0.48 -11.13 -0.39
N ARG A 41 0.09 -12.04 0.39
CA ARG A 41 -0.21 -12.17 1.82
C ARG A 41 0.32 -10.98 2.60
N ARG A 42 -0.47 -10.58 3.59
CA ARG A 42 -0.25 -9.36 4.38
C ARG A 42 -0.31 -9.69 5.86
N VAL A 43 0.32 -8.83 6.67
CA VAL A 43 0.26 -8.88 8.12
C VAL A 43 -0.01 -7.49 8.65
N THR A 44 -0.73 -7.40 9.77
CA THR A 44 -0.98 -6.13 10.45
C THR A 44 0.14 -5.87 11.44
N LEU A 45 0.91 -4.81 11.24
CA LEU A 45 1.96 -4.36 12.16
C LEU A 45 1.52 -3.06 12.84
N ARG A 46 1.81 -2.93 14.13
CA ARG A 46 1.59 -1.68 14.86
C ARG A 46 2.83 -0.81 14.73
N LYS A 47 2.64 0.46 14.40
CA LYS A 47 3.69 1.48 14.40
C LYS A 47 3.16 2.69 15.17
N LYS A 48 3.73 2.94 16.35
CA LYS A 48 3.18 3.90 17.32
C LYS A 48 1.72 3.53 17.66
N ASP A 49 0.75 4.39 17.34
CA ASP A 49 -0.67 4.17 17.61
C ASP A 49 -1.49 3.74 16.38
N GLU A 50 -0.83 3.50 15.25
CA GLU A 50 -1.50 3.15 14.00
C GLU A 50 -1.18 1.71 13.57
N TYR A 51 -2.19 1.04 13.03
CA TYR A 51 -2.07 -0.30 12.45
C TYR A 51 -1.89 -0.21 10.95
N HIS A 52 -0.85 -0.88 10.46
CA HIS A 52 -0.48 -0.88 9.05
C HIS A 52 -0.59 -2.28 8.48
N LEU A 53 -1.27 -2.40 7.33
CA LEU A 53 -1.35 -3.66 6.60
C LEU A 53 -0.16 -3.76 5.63
N VAL A 54 0.82 -4.58 5.98
CA VAL A 54 2.10 -4.68 5.28
C VAL A 54 2.18 -5.99 4.49
N VAL A 55 2.75 -5.92 3.28
CA VAL A 55 2.97 -7.10 2.43
C VAL A 55 4.16 -7.89 2.93
N ILE A 56 3.96 -9.18 3.21
CA ILE A 56 5.00 -10.05 3.80
C ILE A 56 6.15 -10.23 2.81
N ALA A 57 5.85 -10.51 1.54
CA ALA A 57 6.88 -10.67 0.50
C ALA A 57 7.81 -9.45 0.38
N LYS A 58 7.28 -8.25 0.61
CA LYS A 58 8.07 -7.02 0.62
C LYS A 58 9.05 -7.01 1.80
N LEU A 59 8.58 -7.37 2.99
CA LEU A 59 9.42 -7.45 4.20
C LEU A 59 10.56 -8.45 4.01
N VAL A 60 10.26 -9.66 3.52
CA VAL A 60 11.28 -10.69 3.29
C VAL A 60 12.36 -10.17 2.33
N LEU A 61 11.97 -9.66 1.16
CA LEU A 61 12.95 -9.18 0.19
C LEU A 61 13.76 -7.97 0.69
N GLU A 62 13.14 -7.02 1.40
CA GLU A 62 13.86 -5.86 1.95
C GLU A 62 14.92 -6.24 2.99
N HIS A 63 14.70 -7.32 3.76
CA HIS A 63 15.60 -7.71 4.86
C HIS A 63 16.61 -8.80 4.46
N PHE A 64 16.31 -9.61 3.44
CA PHE A 64 17.17 -10.73 3.03
C PHE A 64 17.84 -10.53 1.67
N VAL A 65 17.32 -9.64 0.81
CA VAL A 65 17.85 -9.43 -0.56
C VAL A 65 18.33 -8.00 -0.75
N SER A 66 17.41 -7.03 -0.83
CA SER A 66 17.72 -5.63 -1.09
C SER A 66 16.50 -4.74 -0.90
N LYS A 67 16.73 -3.43 -0.68
CA LYS A 67 15.65 -2.42 -0.66
C LYS A 67 14.90 -2.44 -1.99
N MET A 68 13.58 -2.24 -1.92
CA MET A 68 12.71 -2.27 -3.09
C MET A 68 13.14 -1.24 -4.15
N PRO A 69 13.51 -1.67 -5.37
CA PRO A 69 13.88 -0.74 -6.44
C PRO A 69 12.69 0.10 -6.89
N ALA A 70 12.96 1.31 -7.39
CA ALA A 70 11.90 2.23 -7.83
C ALA A 70 11.02 1.58 -8.92
N GLY A 71 9.70 1.72 -8.78
CA GLY A 71 8.75 1.17 -9.75
C GLY A 71 8.62 -0.36 -9.74
N HIS A 72 9.18 -1.07 -8.75
CA HIS A 72 9.03 -2.52 -8.61
C HIS A 72 7.94 -2.90 -7.61
N LYS A 73 7.61 -4.19 -7.58
CA LYS A 73 6.78 -4.83 -6.56
C LYS A 73 7.32 -6.22 -6.26
N ALA A 74 7.09 -6.73 -5.05
CA ALA A 74 7.38 -8.11 -4.70
C ALA A 74 6.37 -9.07 -5.36
N THR A 75 6.82 -10.25 -5.76
CA THR A 75 5.97 -11.34 -6.25
C THR A 75 6.58 -12.70 -5.91
N CYS A 76 5.75 -13.75 -5.93
CA CYS A 76 6.20 -15.14 -5.90
C CYS A 76 6.56 -15.60 -7.32
N ILE A 77 7.63 -16.39 -7.45
CA ILE A 77 8.10 -16.96 -8.72
C ILE A 77 7.13 -18.04 -9.21
N ASP A 78 6.69 -18.92 -8.31
CA ASP A 78 5.72 -19.99 -8.57
C ASP A 78 4.26 -19.53 -8.71
N GLY A 79 3.98 -18.25 -8.44
CA GLY A 79 2.63 -17.70 -8.44
C GLY A 79 1.78 -18.08 -7.22
N ASN A 80 2.31 -18.87 -6.28
CA ASN A 80 1.61 -19.26 -5.06
C ASN A 80 1.95 -18.30 -3.91
N TYR A 81 0.95 -17.52 -3.50
CA TYR A 81 1.12 -16.49 -2.47
C TYR A 81 1.25 -17.03 -1.05
N GLU A 82 1.07 -18.33 -0.82
CA GLU A 82 1.36 -18.97 0.47
C GLU A 82 2.86 -19.31 0.61
N HIS A 83 3.60 -19.43 -0.50
CA HIS A 83 5.03 -19.75 -0.51
C HIS A 83 5.85 -18.46 -0.49
N LEU A 84 6.17 -18.00 0.71
CA LEU A 84 6.82 -16.69 0.96
C LEU A 84 8.30 -16.82 1.38
N SER A 85 8.95 -17.95 1.05
CA SER A 85 10.39 -18.10 1.24
C SER A 85 11.15 -17.12 0.36
N VAL A 86 12.28 -16.62 0.86
CA VAL A 86 13.12 -15.66 0.12
C VAL A 86 13.50 -16.19 -1.27
N ASP A 87 13.75 -17.49 -1.40
CA ASP A 87 14.13 -18.13 -2.66
C ASP A 87 13.00 -18.18 -3.70
N ASN A 88 11.74 -18.11 -3.24
CA ASN A 88 10.56 -18.06 -4.10
C ASN A 88 10.07 -16.62 -4.35
N LEU A 89 10.80 -15.60 -3.87
CA LEU A 89 10.39 -14.20 -4.01
C LEU A 89 11.34 -13.43 -4.92
N CYS A 90 10.79 -12.49 -5.68
CA CYS A 90 11.61 -11.58 -6.48
C CYS A 90 10.96 -10.20 -6.65
N TRP A 91 11.79 -9.21 -7.00
CA TRP A 91 11.33 -7.90 -7.42
C TRP A 91 10.97 -7.92 -8.91
N VAL A 92 9.76 -7.48 -9.25
CA VAL A 92 9.33 -7.34 -10.65
C VAL A 92 8.89 -5.92 -10.96
N VAL A 93 9.18 -5.47 -12.19
CA VAL A 93 8.77 -4.14 -12.67
C VAL A 93 7.24 -4.04 -12.65
N ARG A 94 6.73 -3.00 -12.00
CA ARG A 94 5.29 -2.73 -11.93
C ARG A 94 4.82 -2.23 -13.29
N ARG A 95 3.98 -3.03 -13.97
CA ARG A 95 3.32 -2.61 -15.21
C ARG A 95 2.49 -1.34 -14.97
N LYS A 96 2.81 -0.25 -15.66
CA LYS A 96 2.06 1.02 -15.65
C LYS A 96 0.81 0.94 -16.54
N LYS A 97 -0.13 0.02 -16.29
CA LYS A 97 -1.45 0.10 -16.94
C LYS A 97 -2.33 1.06 -16.14
N ARG A 98 -2.55 2.28 -16.66
CA ARG A 98 -3.61 3.17 -16.15
C ARG A 98 -4.94 2.58 -16.58
N TYR A 99 -5.66 1.97 -15.64
CA TYR A 99 -7.07 1.68 -15.87
C TYR A 99 -7.79 3.03 -15.94
N LYS A 100 -8.36 3.38 -17.10
CA LYS A 100 -9.33 4.46 -17.17
C LYS A 100 -10.49 4.02 -16.28
N ARG A 101 -10.59 4.57 -15.07
CA ARG A 101 -11.80 4.40 -14.25
C ARG A 101 -12.95 4.91 -15.10
N HIS A 102 -13.87 4.02 -15.45
CA HIS A 102 -15.10 4.43 -16.09
C HIS A 102 -15.85 5.29 -15.06
N CYS A 103 -15.82 6.60 -15.24
CA CYS A 103 -16.66 7.50 -14.49
C CYS A 103 -18.10 7.18 -14.88
N SER A 104 -18.97 6.86 -13.91
CA SER A 104 -20.38 6.71 -14.24
C SER A 104 -20.91 8.04 -14.82
N LYS A 105 -21.87 7.97 -15.75
CA LYS A 105 -22.47 9.16 -16.36
C LYS A 105 -23.02 10.12 -15.29
N VAL A 106 -23.56 9.56 -14.20
CA VAL A 106 -24.06 10.30 -13.02
C VAL A 106 -22.94 11.08 -12.31
N ILE A 107 -21.79 10.46 -12.06
CA ILE A 107 -20.65 11.14 -11.42
C ILE A 107 -20.09 12.26 -12.32
N LYS A 108 -20.16 12.08 -13.65
CA LYS A 108 -19.71 13.10 -14.60
C LYS A 108 -20.63 14.32 -14.59
N ALA A 109 -21.93 14.10 -14.71
CA ALA A 109 -22.95 15.16 -14.68
C ALA A 109 -22.90 15.95 -13.35
N ASN A 110 -22.77 15.26 -12.20
CA ASN A 110 -22.66 15.93 -10.91
C ASN A 110 -21.40 16.81 -10.80
N LYS A 111 -20.27 16.39 -11.38
CA LYS A 111 -19.04 17.20 -11.40
C LYS A 111 -19.19 18.45 -12.27
N GLU A 112 -19.86 18.32 -13.40
CA GLU A 112 -20.13 19.44 -14.31
C GLU A 112 -21.05 20.46 -13.63
N ALA A 113 -22.16 20.02 -13.04
CA ALA A 113 -23.08 20.88 -12.30
C ALA A 113 -22.39 21.60 -11.12
N VAL A 114 -21.56 20.89 -10.34
CA VAL A 114 -20.78 21.52 -9.25
C VAL A 114 -19.79 22.55 -9.80
N SER A 115 -19.13 22.25 -10.92
CA SER A 115 -18.20 23.20 -11.55
C SER A 115 -18.91 24.47 -12.03
N GLU A 116 -20.11 24.34 -12.60
CA GLU A 116 -20.94 25.47 -13.04
C GLU A 116 -21.35 26.36 -11.87
N VAL A 117 -21.84 25.77 -10.78
CA VAL A 117 -22.21 26.51 -9.56
C VAL A 117 -20.99 27.25 -8.97
N VAL A 118 -19.84 26.59 -8.90
CA VAL A 118 -18.59 27.21 -8.41
C VAL A 118 -18.15 28.36 -9.31
N ASN A 119 -18.23 28.19 -10.63
CA ASN A 119 -17.90 29.24 -11.58
C ASN A 119 -18.85 30.45 -11.44
N HIS A 120 -20.15 30.20 -11.24
CA HIS A 120 -21.14 31.24 -11.03
C HIS A 120 -20.91 32.01 -9.73
N ILE A 121 -20.64 31.31 -8.62
CA ILE A 121 -20.27 31.95 -7.34
C ILE A 121 -19.02 32.82 -7.49
N ASN A 122 -18.00 32.32 -8.20
CA ASN A 122 -16.78 33.07 -8.45
C ASN A 122 -17.03 34.32 -9.31
N TRP A 123 -17.94 34.24 -10.29
CA TRP A 123 -18.36 35.39 -11.09
C TRP A 123 -19.07 36.45 -10.23
N ILE A 124 -20.03 36.05 -9.38
CA ILE A 124 -20.72 36.95 -8.44
C ILE A 124 -19.72 37.65 -7.53
N LYS A 125 -18.75 36.92 -6.96
CA LYS A 125 -17.74 37.51 -6.07
C LYS A 125 -16.86 38.54 -6.75
N ARG A 126 -16.57 38.38 -8.05
CA ARG A 126 -15.76 39.33 -8.84
C ARG A 126 -16.53 40.59 -9.21
N ASN A 127 -17.80 40.44 -9.58
CA ASN A 127 -18.61 41.55 -10.12
C ASN A 127 -19.55 42.20 -9.10
N GLY A 128 -19.78 41.56 -7.94
CA GLY A 128 -20.67 42.03 -6.89
C GLY A 128 -20.05 43.02 -5.90
N LYS A 129 -18.73 43.29 -5.98
CA LYS A 129 -18.07 44.34 -5.17
C LYS A 129 -18.11 45.69 -5.90
N GLY A 130 -19.31 46.22 -6.10
CA GLY A 130 -19.50 47.49 -6.78
C GLY A 130 -20.89 48.06 -6.52
N LYS A 131 -21.19 48.39 -5.25
CA LYS A 131 -22.20 49.37 -4.83
C LYS A 131 -22.13 49.55 -3.30
N HIS A 132 -21.13 50.29 -2.84
CA HIS A 132 -21.28 51.09 -1.63
C HIS A 132 -21.00 52.54 -2.06
N ASN A 133 -22.08 53.25 -2.39
CA ASN A 133 -22.09 54.71 -2.38
C ASN A 133 -22.16 55.13 -0.91
N ASN A 134 -21.19 55.92 -0.46
CA ASN A 134 -21.45 57.20 0.19
C ASN A 134 -20.20 58.08 0.07
#